data_AF-A0A821D7F0-F1
#
_entry.id   AF-A0A821D7F0-F1
#
_cell.length_a   1.000
_cell.length_b   1.000
_cell.length_c   1.000
_cell.angle_alpha   90.00
_cell.angle_beta   90.00
_cell.angle_gamma   90.00
#
_symmetry.space_group_name_H-M   'P 1'
#
loop_
_entity.id
_entity.type
_entity.pdbx_description
1 polymer ?
#
loop_
_entity_poly.entity_id
_entity_poly.type
_entity_poly.pdbx_seq_one_letter_code
_entity_poly.pdbx_strand_id
1 'polypeptide(L)' 'MEDPPNHVDHVIMDRIHGSMIGMALGDAVGAHVEFRPRQYLVQNPVTELEGGGTWGLKKGQ' A
#
# COMPACT_ATOMS: atom_id res chain seq x y z
N MET A 1 32.56 -9.53 -23.30
CA MET A 1 31.38 -9.03 -22.56
C MET A 1 31.90 -8.60 -21.22
N GLU A 2 31.74 -7.34 -20.84
CA GLU A 2 32.01 -6.95 -19.45
C GLU A 2 30.93 -7.56 -18.56
N ASP A 3 31.33 -8.10 -17.41
CA ASP A 3 30.40 -8.58 -16.41
C ASP A 3 29.53 -7.42 -15.91
N PRO A 4 28.23 -7.65 -15.65
CA PRO A 4 27.40 -6.60 -15.10
C PRO A 4 27.97 -6.13 -13.76
N PRO A 5 27.91 -4.82 -13.47
CA PRO A 5 28.44 -4.28 -12.23
C PRO A 5 27.81 -5.00 -11.03
N ASN A 6 28.66 -5.61 -10.20
CA ASN A 6 28.27 -6.43 -9.06
C ASN A 6 27.92 -5.58 -7.81
N HIS A 7 27.45 -4.35 -8.02
CA HIS A 7 27.09 -3.42 -6.96
C HIS A 7 25.62 -3.05 -7.08
N VAL A 8 24.84 -3.41 -6.06
CA VAL A 8 23.47 -2.95 -5.90
C VAL A 8 23.51 -1.56 -5.28
N ASP A 9 22.95 -0.58 -5.99
CA ASP A 9 22.64 0.71 -5.40
C ASP A 9 21.49 0.53 -4.40
N HIS A 10 21.82 0.58 -3.11
CA HIS A 10 20.86 0.38 -2.04
C HIS A 10 19.77 1.46 -2.00
N VAL A 11 20.03 2.68 -2.49
CA VAL A 11 19.02 3.75 -2.57
C VAL A 11 18.01 3.46 -3.67
N ILE A 12 18.47 2.96 -4.82
CA ILE A 12 17.57 2.53 -5.90
C ILE A 12 16.74 1.33 -5.45
N MET A 13 17.37 0.35 -4.80
CA MET A 13 16.68 -0.84 -4.32
C MET A 13 15.61 -0.50 -3.28
N ASP A 14 15.89 0.43 -2.36
CA ASP A 14 14.93 0.93 -1.37
C ASP A 14 13.69 1.55 -2.04
N ARG A 15 13.89 2.36 -3.08
CA ARG A 15 12.78 2.94 -3.85
C ARG A 15 11.93 1.89 -4.56
N ILE A 16 12.57 0.88 -5.14
CA ILE A 16 11.88 -0.23 -5.80
C ILE A 16 11.01 -0.98 -4.76
N HIS A 17 11.59 -1.39 -3.64
CA HIS A 17 10.84 -2.04 -2.57
C HIS A 17 9.72 -1.15 -2.02
N GLY A 18 10.02 0.11 -1.72
CA GLY A 18 9.05 1.07 -1.21
C GLY A 18 7.88 1.29 -2.17
N SER A 19 8.12 1.29 -3.48
CA SER A 19 7.06 1.40 -4.48
C SER A 19 6.14 0.17 -4.52
N MET A 20 6.71 -1.04 -4.48
CA MET A 20 5.94 -2.28 -4.53
C MET A 20 5.14 -2.48 -3.24
N ILE A 21 5.78 -2.25 -2.09
CA ILE A 21 5.14 -2.34 -0.78
C ILE A 21 4.10 -1.23 -0.62
N GLY A 22 4.44 0.01 -1.00
CA GLY A 22 3.54 1.16 -0.92
C GLY A 22 2.30 1.00 -1.78
N MET A 23 2.41 0.38 -2.96
CA MET A 23 1.27 0.03 -3.80
C MET A 23 0.33 -0.95 -3.08
N ALA A 24 0.86 -2.05 -2.53
CA ALA A 24 0.06 -3.03 -1.81
C ALA A 24 -0.56 -2.44 -0.52
N LEU A 25 0.17 -1.60 0.21
CA LEU A 25 -0.35 -0.90 1.39
C LEU A 25 -1.46 0.09 1.02
N GLY A 26 -1.30 0.83 -0.07
CA GLY A 26 -2.31 1.78 -0.54
C GLY A 26 -3.62 1.08 -0.92
N ASP A 27 -3.53 -0.08 -1.57
CA ASP A 27 -4.68 -0.92 -1.90
C ASP A 27 -5.39 -1.45 -0.64
N ALA A 28 -4.64 -2.11 0.26
CA ALA A 28 -5.20 -2.65 1.50
C ALA A 28 -5.85 -1.57 2.39
N VAL A 29 -5.26 -0.37 2.50
CA VAL A 29 -5.87 0.76 3.23
C VAL A 29 -7.12 1.28 2.51
N GLY A 30 -7.10 1.37 1.17
CA GLY A 30 -8.19 1.90 0.37
C GLY A 30 -9.41 0.98 0.28
N ALA A 31 -9.20 -0.33 0.19
CA ALA A 31 -10.27 -1.33 0.00
C ALA A 31 -11.31 -1.31 1.13
N HIS A 32 -10.90 -0.96 2.36
CA HIS A 32 -11.78 -0.86 3.53
C HIS A 32 -12.86 0.22 3.40
N VAL A 33 -12.57 1.24 2.60
CA VAL A 33 -13.48 2.38 2.37
C VAL A 33 -13.96 2.46 0.93
N GLU A 34 -13.78 1.39 0.16
CA GLU A 34 -14.26 1.31 -1.21
C GLU A 34 -15.78 1.57 -1.27
N PHE A 35 -16.19 2.37 -2.24
CA PHE A 35 -17.57 2.82 -2.44
C PHE A 35 -18.18 3.69 -1.32
N ARG A 36 -17.38 4.18 -0.36
CA ARG A 36 -17.84 5.16 0.63
C ARG A 36 -17.78 6.59 0.08
N PRO A 37 -18.78 7.45 0.38
CA PRO A 37 -18.74 8.84 -0.03
C PRO A 37 -17.64 9.60 0.73
N ARG A 38 -17.09 10.65 0.12
CA ARG A 38 -16.00 11.45 0.73
C ARG A 38 -16.35 11.99 2.12
N GLN A 39 -17.61 12.36 2.36
CA GLN A 39 -18.12 12.84 3.64
C GLN A 39 -17.98 11.80 4.75
N TYR A 40 -18.16 10.51 4.43
CA TYR A 40 -17.95 9.42 5.38
C TYR A 40 -16.50 9.41 5.87
N LEU A 41 -15.53 9.64 4.98
CA LEU A 41 -14.09 9.66 5.32
C LEU A 41 -13.68 10.91 6.12
N VAL A 42 -14.42 12.01 6.02
CA VAL A 42 -14.20 13.18 6.89
C VAL A 42 -14.60 12.84 8.33
N GLN A 43 -15.69 12.10 8.50
CA GLN A 43 -16.22 11.71 9.83
C GLN A 43 -15.50 10.49 10.41
N ASN A 44 -15.03 9.59 9.55
CA ASN A 44 -14.41 8.31 9.89
C ASN A 44 -13.08 8.19 9.11
N PRO A 45 -12.04 8.94 9.50
CA PRO A 45 -10.75 8.91 8.82
C PRO A 45 -10.08 7.54 9.00
N VAL A 46 -9.51 7.01 7.91
CA VAL A 46 -8.66 5.81 7.98
C VAL A 46 -7.30 6.23 8.49
N THR A 47 -6.90 5.69 9.64
CA THR A 47 -5.63 6.04 10.31
C THR A 47 -4.71 4.83 10.49
N GLU A 48 -5.23 3.63 10.30
CA GLU A 48 -4.55 2.36 10.53
C GLU A 48 -4.88 1.36 9.42
N LEU A 49 -4.11 0.27 9.36
CA LEU A 49 -4.54 -0.92 8.64
C LEU A 49 -5.67 -1.58 9.44
N GLU A 50 -6.87 -1.58 8.87
CA GLU A 50 -8.08 -2.17 9.46
C GLU A 50 -8.54 -3.38 8.64
N GLY A 51 -9.53 -4.10 9.16
CA GLY A 51 -10.25 -5.18 8.46
C GLY A 51 -11.69 -4.74 8.13
N GLY A 52 -12.42 -5.49 7.31
CA GLY A 52 -13.83 -5.26 7.00
C GLY A 52 -14.06 -4.68 5.60
N GLY A 53 -14.70 -3.51 5.53
CA GLY A 53 -15.09 -2.88 4.26
C GLY A 53 -16.20 -3.61 3.52
N THR A 54 -16.39 -3.26 2.25
CA THR A 54 -17.45 -3.80 1.37
C THR A 54 -17.36 -5.31 1.22
N TRP A 55 -16.15 -5.86 1.28
CA TRP A 55 -15.86 -7.27 1.00
C TRP A 55 -15.54 -8.11 2.25
N GLY A 56 -15.51 -7.50 3.45
CA GLY A 56 -15.21 -8.22 4.69
C GLY A 56 -13.77 -8.74 4.78
N LEU A 57 -12.80 -7.97 4.28
CA LEU A 57 -11.38 -8.33 4.24
C LEU A 57 -10.77 -8.47 5.63
N LYS A 58 -9.72 -9.28 5.79
CA LYS A 58 -8.92 -9.26 7.03
C LYS A 58 -7.97 -8.08 7.01
N LYS A 59 -7.45 -7.71 8.18
CA LYS A 59 -6.44 -6.65 8.31
C LYS A 59 -5.23 -6.93 7.42
N GLY A 60 -4.94 -6.00 6.51
CA GLY A 60 -3.81 -6.05 5.57
C GLY A 60 -4.04 -6.89 4.31
N GLN A 61 -5.28 -7.31 4.05
CA GLN A 61 -5.70 -7.90 2.77
C GLN A 61 -6.31 -6.86 1.85
#